data_AF-A0A830CCI4-F1
#
_entry.id   AF-A0A830CCI4-F1
#
_cell.length_a   1.000
_cell.length_b   1.000
_cell.length_c   1.000
_cell.angle_alpha   90.00
_cell.angle_beta   90.00
_cell.angle_gamma   90.00
#
_symmetry.space_group_name_H-M   'P 1'
#
loop_
_entity.id
_entity.type
_entity.pdbx_description
1 polymer ?
#
loop_
_entity_poly.entity_id
_entity_poly.type
_entity_poly.pdbx_seq_one_letter_code
_entity_poly.pdbx_strand_id
1 'polypeptide(L)' 'MIFFEECLSHDLPKNELNRFCITCEASICKHCVKDSGHKDHKLLTIYRHVYQNAVHISEMEIGIDCDNIQV' A
#
# COMPACT_ATOMS: atom_id res chain seq x y z
N MET A 1 -6.47 9.21 -6.18
CA MET A 1 -5.76 8.49 -5.12
C MET A 1 -4.33 8.99 -5.07
N ILE A 2 -3.81 9.35 -3.89
CA ILE A 2 -2.51 10.00 -3.75
C ILE A 2 -1.59 9.10 -2.93
N PHE A 3 -0.37 8.88 -3.43
CA PHE A 3 0.67 8.06 -2.81
C PHE A 3 1.93 8.90 -2.58
N PHE A 4 2.73 8.50 -1.60
CA PHE A 4 4.00 9.16 -1.21
C PHE A 4 3.85 10.56 -0.61
N GLU A 5 2.64 10.97 -0.27
CA GLU A 5 2.38 12.15 0.57
C GLU A 5 2.43 11.77 2.06
N GLU A 6 2.47 12.78 2.91
CA GLU A 6 2.39 12.59 4.36
C GLU A 6 0.95 12.27 4.81
N CYS A 7 0.83 11.31 5.73
CA CYS A 7 -0.46 10.98 6.33
C CYS A 7 -0.92 12.09 7.27
N LEU A 8 -2.06 12.71 6.96
CA LEU A 8 -2.67 13.76 7.78
C LEU A 8 -3.15 13.29 9.15
N SER A 9 -3.41 11.99 9.31
CA SER A 9 -3.85 11.41 10.59
C SER A 9 -2.71 11.10 11.55
N HIS A 10 -1.45 11.10 11.07
CA HIS A 10 -0.29 10.68 11.87
C HIS A 10 0.87 11.64 11.65
N ASP A 11 1.10 12.52 12.62
CA ASP A 11 2.29 13.39 12.68
C ASP A 11 3.46 12.66 13.37
N LEU A 12 3.90 11.56 12.77
CA LEU A 12 4.93 10.67 13.30
C LEU A 12 5.94 10.32 12.20
N PRO A 13 7.22 10.07 12.53
CA PRO A 13 8.20 9.66 11.54
C PRO A 13 7.79 8.42 10.73
N LYS A 14 8.06 8.46 9.42
CA LYS A 14 7.68 7.45 8.42
C LYS A 14 6.15 7.29 8.29
N ASN A 15 5.44 8.41 8.23
CA ASN A 15 4.01 8.53 7.95
C ASN A 15 3.68 8.65 6.45
N GLU A 16 4.62 8.34 5.56
CA GLU A 16 4.40 8.33 4.12
C GLU A 16 3.28 7.34 3.71
N LEU A 17 2.37 7.81 2.84
CA LEU A 17 1.27 7.03 2.27
C LEU A 17 1.78 6.09 1.15
N ASN A 18 2.46 5.03 1.54
CA ASN A 18 3.06 4.04 0.63
C ASN A 18 2.41 2.66 0.68
N ARG A 19 1.22 2.54 1.28
CA ARG A 19 0.41 1.33 1.23
C ARG A 19 -0.98 1.64 0.70
N PHE A 20 -1.57 0.66 0.01
CA PHE A 20 -2.96 0.70 -0.41
C PHE A 20 -3.73 -0.38 0.33
N CYS A 21 -4.82 0.00 1.01
CA CYS A 21 -5.76 -0.94 1.59
C CYS A 21 -6.84 -1.28 0.57
N ILE A 22 -6.84 -2.50 0.03
CA ILE A 22 -7.81 -2.96 -0.96
C ILE A 22 -9.23 -2.95 -0.35
N THR A 23 -9.37 -3.40 0.90
CA THR A 23 -10.67 -3.47 1.59
C THR A 23 -11.32 -2.10 1.81
N CYS A 24 -10.53 -1.03 1.96
CA CYS A 24 -11.03 0.31 2.26
C CYS A 24 -10.85 1.29 1.09
N GLU A 25 -10.25 0.83 0.00
CA GLU A 25 -9.90 1.64 -1.18
C GLU A 25 -9.13 2.93 -0.82
N ALA A 26 -8.23 2.83 0.16
CA ALA A 26 -7.55 4.00 0.77
C ALA A 26 -6.02 3.88 0.76
N SER A 27 -5.34 5.02 0.59
CA SER A 27 -3.88 5.10 0.74
C SER A 27 -3.58 5.37 2.20
N ILE A 28 -2.67 4.58 2.76
CA ILE A 28 -2.42 4.55 4.19
C ILE A 28 -0.92 4.52 4.47
N CYS A 29 -0.52 5.01 5.64
CA CYS A 29 0.85 4.87 6.12
C CYS A 29 0.99 3.63 7.02
N LYS A 30 2.21 3.36 7.49
CA LYS A 30 2.48 2.22 8.40
C LYS A 30 1.71 2.30 9.72
N HIS A 31 1.32 3.51 10.17
CA HIS A 31 0.67 3.73 11.45
C HIS A 31 -0.84 3.46 11.35
N CYS A 32 -1.47 3.85 10.23
CA CYS A 32 -2.84 3.45 9.91
C CYS A 32 -3.05 1.92 9.99
N VAL A 33 -2.05 1.13 9.57
CA VAL A 33 -2.07 -0.35 9.69
C VAL A 33 -2.29 -0.80 11.13
N LYS A 34 -1.67 -0.10 12.10
CA LYS A 34 -1.73 -0.43 13.52
C LYS A 34 -2.94 0.18 14.22
N ASP A 35 -3.18 1.47 13.96
CA ASP A 35 -4.02 2.31 14.81
C ASP A 35 -5.45 2.47 14.27
N SER A 36 -5.66 2.17 12.98
CA SER A 36 -6.93 2.40 12.29
C SER A 36 -7.59 1.11 11.79
N GLY A 37 -7.27 -0.04 12.39
CA GLY A 37 -7.95 -1.31 12.11
C GLY A 37 -7.59 -1.96 10.75
N HIS A 38 -6.56 -1.49 10.06
CA HIS A 38 -6.16 -2.04 8.75
C HIS A 38 -5.25 -3.28 8.86
N LYS A 39 -4.91 -3.74 10.07
CA LYS A 39 -3.97 -4.85 10.30
C LYS A 39 -4.40 -6.15 9.61
N ASP A 40 -5.70 -6.42 9.59
CA ASP A 40 -6.28 -7.65 9.07
C ASP A 40 -6.89 -7.46 7.66
N HIS A 41 -6.65 -6.30 7.04
CA HIS A 41 -7.11 -6.02 5.69
C HIS A 41 -6.11 -6.50 4.64
N LYS A 42 -6.58 -6.59 3.39
CA LYS A 42 -5.71 -6.85 2.24
C LYS A 42 -4.96 -5.57 1.89
N LEU A 43 -3.64 -5.58 2.03
CA LEU A 43 -2.78 -4.43 1.79
C LEU A 43 -1.81 -4.70 0.64
N LEU A 44 -1.50 -3.67 -0.14
CA LEU A 44 -0.40 -3.66 -1.11
C LEU A 44 0.64 -2.63 -0.68
N THR A 45 1.91 -3.00 -0.70
CA THR A 45 3.00 -2.04 -0.52
C THR A 45 3.38 -1.44 -1.87
N ILE A 46 3.37 -0.11 -1.96
CA ILE A 46 3.66 0.60 -3.19
C ILE A 46 5.07 1.17 -3.12
N TYR A 47 5.89 0.76 -4.07
CA TYR A 47 7.26 1.18 -4.25
C TYR A 47 7.34 2.25 -5.33
N ARG A 48 8.14 3.29 -5.08
CA ARG A 48 8.41 4.34 -6.06
C ARG A 48 9.69 4.01 -6.83
N HIS A 49 9.54 3.73 -8.11
CA HIS A 49 10.63 3.79 -9.08
C HIS A 49 10.60 5.15 -9.77
N VAL A 50 11.70 5.55 -10.42
CA VAL A 50 11.97 6.93 -10.90
C VAL A 50 10.75 7.60 -11.53
N TYR A 51 9.97 6.88 -12.34
CA TYR A 51 8.76 7.39 -12.99
C TYR A 51 7.52 6.50 -12.85
N GLN A 52 7.58 5.46 -12.00
CA GLN A 52 6.54 4.43 -11.94
C GLN A 52 6.31 3.97 -10.51
N ASN A 53 5.07 3.63 -10.21
CA ASN A 53 4.69 2.96 -8.97
C ASN A 53 4.64 1.46 -9.25
N ALA A 54 5.26 0.68 -8.38
CA ALA A 54 5.27 -0.78 -8.48
C ALA A 54 4.76 -1.41 -7.19
N VAL A 55 4.27 -2.63 -7.29
CA VAL A 55 3.89 -3.50 -6.16
C VAL A 55 4.58 -4.84 -6.36
N HIS A 56 4.85 -5.57 -5.28
CA HIS A 56 5.38 -6.93 -5.43
C HIS A 56 4.30 -7.86 -5.98
N ILE A 57 4.68 -8.71 -6.94
CA ILE A 57 3.77 -9.68 -7.57
C ILE A 57 3.10 -10.60 -6.53
N SER A 58 3.83 -11.01 -5.49
CA SER A 58 3.32 -11.83 -4.39
C SER A 58 2.20 -11.15 -3.58
N GLU A 59 2.15 -9.82 -3.57
CA GLU A 59 1.04 -9.08 -2.94
C GLU A 59 -0.16 -8.95 -3.91
N MET A 60 0.04 -9.00 -5.23
CA MET A 60 -1.02 -8.95 -6.23
C MET A 60 -1.82 -10.26 -6.34
N GLU A 61 -1.19 -11.40 -6.06
CA GLU A 61 -1.82 -12.73 -6.05
C GLU A 61 -3.03 -12.82 -5.10
N ILE A 62 -3.17 -11.87 -4.17
CA ILE A 62 -4.29 -11.75 -3.23
C ILE A 62 -5.65 -11.47 -3.94
N GLY A 63 -5.62 -11.00 -5.19
CA GLY A 63 -6.82 -10.70 -5.96
C GLY A 63 -6.70 -10.85 -7.49
N ILE A 64 -5.54 -11.22 -8.02
CA ILE A 64 -5.28 -11.32 -9.46
C ILE A 64 -4.51 -12.63 -9.71
N ASP A 65 -4.94 -13.41 -10.71
CA ASP A 65 -4.17 -14.54 -11.21
C ASP A 65 -2.93 -14.02 -11.95
N CYS A 66 -1.76 -14.29 -11.39
CA CYS A 66 -0.47 -13.82 -11.89
C CYS A 66 0.34 -14.91 -12.62
N ASP A 67 -0.22 -16.11 -12.85
CA ASP A 67 0.51 -17.28 -13.36
C ASP A 67 1.18 -17.06 -14.73
N ASN A 68 0.71 -16.09 -15.53
CA ASN A 68 1.22 -15.79 -16.87
C ASN A 68 2.14 -14.55 -16.92
N ILE A 69 2.52 -13.97 -15.78
CA ILE A 69 3.45 -12.83 -15.73
C ILE A 69 4.89 -13.36 -15.86
N GLN A 70 5.64 -12.84 -16.83
CA GLN A 70 7.04 -13.22 -17.05
C GLN A 70 7.96 -12.53 -16.01
N VAL A 71 8.82 -13.32 -15.36
CA VAL A 71 9.87 -12.87 -14.42
C VAL A 71 11.23 -12.76 -15.08
#